data_AF-A0A9D9IYW5-F1
#
_entry.id   AF-A0A9D9IYW5-F1
#
_cell.length_a   1.000
_cell.length_b   1.000
_cell.length_c   1.000
_cell.angle_alpha   90.00
_cell.angle_beta   90.00
_cell.angle_gamma   90.00
#
_symmetry.space_group_name_H-M   'P 1'
#
loop_
_entity.id
_entity.type
_entity.pdbx_description
1 polymer ?
#
loop_
_entity_poly.entity_id
_entity_poly.type
_entity_poly.pdbx_seq_one_letter_code
_entity_poly.pdbx_strand_id
1 'polypeptide(L)'
;MKINVCVADESHTRFAETICREIYISSLERKTGIAKRTPEYICGKIRAGKAVIAVTDDGDFAGFSYIESWGGKSFVANSGLIVAHAYRGMGVAKMIKEQTFLLSRRLFPEAKIFSITTGAAVMKMNYEFGFRPVPFTELTDDPEFWKGCEGCRHFEILKNHDYKMCICTGLLYDPKEHLTIHHPDETTDSSDNHGQ
;
A
#
# COMPACT_ATOMS: atom_id res chain seq x y z
N MET A 1 -14.36 -22.87 -2.83
CA MET A 1 -13.91 -21.81 -1.92
C MET A 1 -13.75 -20.52 -2.71
N LYS A 2 -14.64 -19.56 -2.47
CA LYS A 2 -14.61 -18.25 -3.10
C LYS A 2 -14.11 -17.22 -2.09
N ILE A 3 -13.17 -16.37 -2.48
CA ILE A 3 -12.66 -15.28 -1.63
C ILE A 3 -13.32 -13.99 -2.09
N ASN A 4 -14.01 -13.32 -1.17
CA ASN A 4 -14.60 -12.01 -1.38
C ASN A 4 -13.66 -10.93 -0.85
N VAL A 5 -13.38 -9.91 -1.65
CA VAL A 5 -12.55 -8.76 -1.28
C VAL A 5 -13.39 -7.50 -1.37
N CYS A 6 -13.51 -6.78 -0.26
CA CYS A 6 -14.33 -5.58 -0.18
C CYS A 6 -13.75 -4.55 0.79
N VAL A 7 -14.31 -3.34 0.78
CA VAL A 7 -14.07 -2.35 1.83
C VAL A 7 -14.68 -2.89 3.13
N ALA A 8 -13.87 -2.95 4.18
CA ALA A 8 -14.29 -3.47 5.47
C ALA A 8 -15.31 -2.53 6.13
N ASP A 9 -16.30 -3.13 6.78
CA ASP A 9 -17.32 -2.48 7.61
C ASP A 9 -17.21 -2.91 9.08
N GLU A 10 -18.08 -2.35 9.94
CA GLU A 10 -18.11 -2.64 11.38
C GLU A 10 -18.12 -4.13 11.71
N SER A 11 -18.78 -4.98 10.92
CA SER A 11 -18.90 -6.42 11.18
C SER A 11 -17.55 -7.15 11.08
N HIS A 12 -16.59 -6.55 10.37
CA HIS A 12 -15.24 -7.08 10.19
C HIS A 12 -14.28 -6.72 11.33
N THR A 13 -14.68 -5.85 12.27
CA THR A 13 -13.88 -5.53 13.46
C THR A 13 -13.55 -6.76 14.30
N ARG A 14 -14.37 -7.81 14.23
CA ARG A 14 -14.10 -9.13 14.84
C ARG A 14 -12.76 -9.74 14.43
N PHE A 15 -12.20 -9.36 13.29
CA PHE A 15 -10.92 -9.86 12.80
C PHE A 15 -9.71 -9.05 13.28
N ALA A 16 -9.91 -7.98 14.07
CA ALA A 16 -8.83 -7.06 14.44
C ALA A 16 -7.65 -7.76 15.13
N GLU A 17 -7.91 -8.67 16.07
CA GLU A 17 -6.85 -9.45 16.72
C GLU A 17 -6.10 -10.35 15.74
N THR A 18 -6.83 -11.05 14.86
CA THR A 18 -6.26 -11.89 13.80
C THR A 18 -5.38 -11.08 12.86
N ILE A 19 -5.83 -9.90 12.44
CA ILE A 19 -5.07 -8.98 11.59
C ILE A 19 -3.77 -8.55 12.28
N CYS A 20 -3.84 -8.13 13.54
CA CYS A 20 -2.66 -7.74 14.31
C CYS A 20 -1.64 -8.88 14.44
N ARG A 21 -2.13 -10.11 14.70
CA ARG A 21 -1.31 -11.30 14.76
C ARG A 21 -0.64 -11.62 13.42
N GLU A 22 -1.38 -11.60 12.32
CA GLU A 22 -0.84 -11.88 10.98
C GLU A 22 0.18 -10.82 10.54
N ILE A 23 -0.05 -9.55 10.85
CA ILE A 23 0.94 -8.47 10.63
C ILE A 23 2.24 -8.76 11.37
N TYR A 24 2.14 -9.16 12.64
CA TYR A 24 3.31 -9.48 13.46
C TYR A 24 4.05 -10.73 12.96
N ILE A 25 3.34 -11.81 12.63
CA ILE A 25 3.96 -13.02 12.07
C ILE A 25 4.68 -12.68 10.76
N SER A 26 4.00 -11.98 9.85
CA SER A 26 4.58 -11.56 8.58
C SER A 26 5.81 -10.65 8.73
N SER A 27 5.86 -9.82 9.78
CA SER A 27 7.02 -8.97 10.05
C SER A 27 8.22 -9.80 10.52
N LEU A 28 7.99 -10.77 11.42
CA LEU A 28 9.03 -11.69 11.89
C LEU A 28 9.63 -12.53 10.73
N GLU A 29 8.79 -13.04 9.84
CA GLU A 29 9.24 -13.82 8.66
C GLU A 29 10.14 -13.00 7.74
N ARG A 30 9.80 -11.72 7.55
CA ARG A 30 10.61 -10.78 6.77
C ARG A 30 11.86 -10.31 7.51
N LYS A 31 12.06 -10.74 8.76
CA LYS A 31 13.09 -10.25 9.68
C LYS A 31 13.06 -8.72 9.80
N THR A 32 11.91 -8.11 9.58
CA THR A 32 11.68 -6.69 9.81
C THR A 32 10.88 -6.61 11.10
N GLY A 33 11.44 -6.04 12.17
CA GLY A 33 10.58 -5.54 13.23
C GLY A 33 9.57 -4.59 12.57
N ILE A 34 8.28 -4.66 12.89
CA ILE A 34 7.34 -3.61 12.50
C ILE A 34 6.57 -3.28 13.77
N ALA A 35 6.29 -2.00 13.98
CA ALA A 35 5.47 -1.57 15.09
C ALA A 35 4.13 -2.32 15.06
N LYS A 36 3.87 -3.11 16.11
CA LYS A 36 2.62 -3.85 16.26
C LYS A 36 1.46 -2.88 16.16
N ARG A 37 0.50 -3.18 15.29
CA ARG A 37 -0.79 -2.47 15.30
C ARG A 37 -1.62 -3.02 16.46
N THR A 38 -2.40 -2.16 17.11
CA THR A 38 -3.35 -2.61 18.13
C THR A 38 -4.71 -2.89 17.48
N PRO A 39 -5.52 -3.78 18.06
CA PRO A 39 -6.87 -4.02 17.58
C PRO A 39 -7.70 -2.74 17.47
N GLU A 40 -7.56 -1.80 18.42
CA GLU A 40 -8.28 -0.52 18.43
C GLU A 40 -7.92 0.32 17.21
N TYR A 41 -6.63 0.37 16.86
CA TYR A 41 -6.16 1.08 15.67
C TYR A 41 -6.74 0.46 14.40
N ILE A 42 -6.74 -0.87 14.28
CA ILE A 42 -7.33 -1.57 13.12
C ILE A 42 -8.84 -1.32 13.03
N CYS A 43 -9.57 -1.44 14.14
CA CYS A 43 -10.99 -1.11 14.22
C CYS A 43 -11.25 0.34 13.80
N GLY A 44 -10.41 1.28 14.22
CA GLY A 44 -10.50 2.68 13.78
C GLY A 44 -10.40 2.84 12.25
N LYS A 45 -9.50 2.11 11.59
CA LYS A 45 -9.38 2.15 10.12
C LYS A 45 -10.59 1.52 9.42
N ILE A 46 -11.11 0.43 9.97
CA ILE A 46 -12.32 -0.23 9.46
C ILE A 46 -13.51 0.72 9.55
N ARG A 47 -13.77 1.29 10.73
CA ARG A 47 -14.87 2.23 10.97
C ARG A 47 -14.79 3.50 10.13
N ALA A 48 -13.57 3.95 9.84
CA ALA A 48 -13.34 5.10 8.97
C ALA A 48 -13.54 4.78 7.48
N GLY A 49 -13.88 3.55 7.10
CA GLY A 49 -14.02 3.12 5.70
C GLY A 49 -12.69 3.14 4.93
N LYS A 50 -11.57 3.00 5.65
CA LYS A 50 -10.20 3.09 5.12
C LYS A 50 -9.48 1.74 5.11
N ALA A 51 -10.21 0.64 5.23
CA ALA A 51 -9.65 -0.70 5.23
C ALA A 51 -10.32 -1.58 4.18
N VAL A 52 -9.55 -2.52 3.65
CA VAL A 52 -9.97 -3.56 2.71
C VAL A 52 -9.70 -4.90 3.36
N ILE A 53 -10.67 -5.81 3.27
CA ILE A 53 -10.57 -7.14 3.85
C ILE A 53 -10.93 -8.18 2.81
N ALA A 54 -10.26 -9.33 2.89
CA ALA A 54 -10.58 -10.53 2.15
C ALA A 54 -11.12 -11.59 3.11
N VAL A 55 -12.30 -12.13 2.82
CA VAL A 55 -12.94 -13.19 3.60
C VAL A 55 -13.42 -14.31 2.68
N THR A 56 -13.40 -15.55 3.15
CA THR A 56 -14.00 -16.67 2.40
C THR A 56 -15.53 -16.63 2.47
N ASP A 57 -16.17 -17.38 1.59
CA ASP A 57 -17.60 -17.71 1.65
C ASP A 57 -18.02 -18.35 2.98
N ASP A 58 -17.12 -19.13 3.60
CA ASP A 58 -17.32 -19.74 4.92
C ASP A 58 -17.07 -18.75 6.09
N GLY A 59 -16.66 -17.52 5.80
CA GLY A 59 -16.46 -16.45 6.78
C GLY A 59 -15.06 -16.40 7.41
N ASP A 60 -14.10 -17.14 6.87
CA ASP A 60 -12.71 -17.13 7.34
C ASP A 60 -11.95 -15.91 6.85
N PHE A 61 -10.99 -15.47 7.67
CA PHE A 61 -10.10 -14.37 7.33
C PHE A 61 -9.04 -14.80 6.29
N ALA A 62 -9.03 -14.17 5.11
CA ALA A 62 -8.07 -14.46 4.05
C ALA A 62 -6.98 -13.39 3.89
N GLY A 63 -7.25 -12.14 4.24
CA GLY A 63 -6.27 -11.07 4.16
C GLY A 63 -6.82 -9.67 4.44
N PHE A 64 -5.93 -8.70 4.52
CA PHE A 64 -6.26 -7.33 4.91
C PHE A 64 -5.26 -6.32 4.35
N SER A 65 -5.71 -5.09 4.18
CA SER A 65 -4.88 -3.90 3.97
C SER A 65 -5.67 -2.66 4.39
N TYR A 66 -4.98 -1.56 4.66
CA TYR A 66 -5.64 -0.29 4.96
C TYR A 66 -4.85 0.89 4.38
N ILE A 67 -5.51 2.04 4.29
CA ILE A 67 -4.92 3.26 3.75
C ILE A 67 -4.81 4.34 4.81
N GLU A 68 -3.81 5.20 4.66
CA GLU A 68 -3.59 6.39 5.49
C GLU A 68 -3.29 7.58 4.60
N SER A 69 -3.72 8.76 5.00
CA SER A 69 -3.53 10.00 4.26
C SER A 69 -2.60 10.93 5.03
N TRP A 70 -1.62 11.53 4.35
CA TRP A 70 -0.57 12.36 4.93
C TRP A 70 -0.39 13.67 4.15
N GLY A 71 0.36 14.64 4.71
CA GLY A 71 0.70 15.89 4.01
C GLY A 71 -0.53 16.66 3.51
N GLY A 72 -1.54 16.83 4.38
CA GLY A 72 -2.79 17.49 3.99
C GLY A 72 -3.66 16.72 2.99
N LYS A 73 -3.53 15.39 2.92
CA LYS A 73 -4.17 14.47 1.95
C LYS A 73 -3.55 14.47 0.55
N SER A 74 -2.37 15.08 0.38
CA SER A 74 -1.61 15.02 -0.87
C SER A 74 -1.01 13.64 -1.12
N PHE A 75 -0.83 12.85 -0.06
CA PHE A 75 -0.30 11.49 -0.13
C PHE A 75 -1.22 10.47 0.52
N VAL A 76 -1.26 9.28 -0.05
CA VAL A 76 -1.88 8.09 0.54
C VAL A 76 -0.86 6.96 0.65
N ALA A 77 -0.69 6.43 1.85
CA ALA A 77 0.11 5.23 2.07
C ALA A 77 -0.78 3.99 2.04
N ASN A 78 -0.38 2.97 1.27
CA ASN A 78 -0.98 1.64 1.37
C ASN A 78 -0.22 0.81 2.39
N SER A 79 -0.87 0.50 3.51
CA SER A 79 -0.26 -0.13 4.68
C SER A 79 -0.90 -1.48 5.01
N GLY A 80 -0.17 -2.28 5.78
CA GLY A 80 -0.70 -3.50 6.40
C GLY A 80 -1.16 -4.58 5.42
N LEU A 81 -0.68 -4.60 4.17
CA LEU A 81 -1.02 -5.68 3.23
C LEU A 81 -0.51 -7.01 3.76
N ILE A 82 -1.44 -7.88 4.14
CA ILE A 82 -1.17 -9.24 4.62
C ILE A 82 -2.17 -10.21 4.01
N VAL A 83 -1.70 -11.45 3.82
CA VAL A 83 -2.51 -12.59 3.39
C VAL A 83 -2.26 -13.72 4.36
N ALA A 84 -3.33 -14.24 4.94
CA ALA A 84 -3.26 -15.36 5.86
C ALA A 84 -2.61 -16.57 5.17
N HIS A 85 -1.79 -17.30 5.91
CA HIS A 85 -0.91 -18.34 5.37
C HIS A 85 -1.62 -19.35 4.46
N ALA A 86 -2.82 -19.80 4.86
CA ALA A 86 -3.62 -20.76 4.13
C ALA A 86 -4.04 -20.30 2.72
N TYR A 87 -4.04 -18.99 2.46
CA TYR A 87 -4.50 -18.40 1.19
C TYR A 87 -3.38 -17.73 0.38
N ARG A 88 -2.13 -17.88 0.81
CA ARG A 88 -0.97 -17.40 0.03
C ARG A 88 -0.84 -18.19 -1.28
N GLY A 89 -0.37 -17.52 -2.33
CA GLY A 89 -0.25 -18.11 -3.68
C GLY A 89 -1.57 -18.16 -4.48
N MET A 90 -2.71 -17.83 -3.88
CA MET A 90 -4.02 -17.85 -4.53
C MET A 90 -4.43 -16.51 -5.16
N GLY A 91 -3.50 -15.58 -5.37
CA GLY A 91 -3.78 -14.25 -5.94
C GLY A 91 -4.44 -13.22 -4.99
N VAL A 92 -4.74 -13.59 -3.74
CA VAL A 92 -5.42 -12.73 -2.74
C VAL A 92 -4.74 -11.38 -2.54
N ALA A 93 -3.40 -11.36 -2.49
CA ALA A 93 -2.66 -10.12 -2.29
C ALA A 93 -2.90 -9.11 -3.44
N LYS A 94 -3.01 -9.60 -4.68
CA LYS A 94 -3.29 -8.76 -5.86
C LYS A 94 -4.72 -8.22 -5.81
N MET A 95 -5.70 -9.06 -5.46
CA MET A 95 -7.09 -8.65 -5.30
C MET A 95 -7.26 -7.57 -4.21
N ILE A 96 -6.60 -7.75 -3.05
CA ILE A 96 -6.59 -6.74 -1.99
C ILE A 96 -5.92 -5.46 -2.47
N LYS A 97 -4.74 -5.54 -3.11
CA LYS A 97 -4.02 -4.36 -3.61
C LYS A 97 -4.86 -3.57 -4.61
N GLU A 98 -5.58 -4.25 -5.49
CA GLU A 98 -6.50 -3.63 -6.45
C GLU A 98 -7.61 -2.87 -5.75
N GLN A 99 -8.32 -3.52 -4.82
CA GLN A 99 -9.39 -2.88 -4.05
C GLN A 99 -8.86 -1.73 -3.18
N THR A 100 -7.68 -1.86 -2.57
CA THR A 100 -7.03 -0.78 -1.82
C THR A 100 -6.67 0.39 -2.73
N PHE A 101 -6.16 0.12 -3.94
CA PHE A 101 -5.85 1.17 -4.91
C PHE A 101 -7.12 1.92 -5.36
N LEU A 102 -8.18 1.20 -5.72
CA LEU A 102 -9.48 1.78 -6.07
C LEU A 102 -10.07 2.60 -4.92
N LEU A 103 -9.97 2.10 -3.69
CA LEU A 103 -10.38 2.84 -2.49
C LEU A 103 -9.59 4.14 -2.34
N SER A 104 -8.26 4.11 -2.53
CA SER A 104 -7.41 5.30 -2.51
C SER A 104 -7.82 6.31 -3.59
N ARG A 105 -8.09 5.88 -4.83
CA ARG A 105 -8.58 6.76 -5.90
C ARG A 105 -9.95 7.33 -5.62
N ARG A 106 -10.87 6.55 -5.05
CA ARG A 106 -12.22 7.04 -4.71
C ARG A 106 -12.19 8.11 -3.61
N LEU A 107 -11.39 7.90 -2.55
CA LEU A 107 -11.35 8.81 -1.41
C LEU A 107 -10.39 9.99 -1.59
N PHE A 108 -9.34 9.80 -2.40
CA PHE A 108 -8.27 10.75 -2.63
C PHE A 108 -7.82 10.71 -4.10
N PRO A 109 -8.65 11.18 -5.05
CA PRO A 109 -8.42 11.01 -6.50
C PRO A 109 -7.09 11.62 -6.95
N GLU A 110 -6.77 12.81 -6.48
CA GLU A 110 -5.57 13.57 -6.88
C GLU A 110 -4.31 13.24 -6.06
N ALA A 111 -4.45 12.46 -4.98
CA ALA A 111 -3.31 12.18 -4.12
C ALA A 111 -2.29 11.28 -4.81
N LYS A 112 -1.01 11.44 -4.49
CA LYS A 112 0.00 10.44 -4.83
C LYS A 112 -0.18 9.24 -3.90
N ILE A 113 -0.07 8.01 -4.43
CA ILE A 113 -0.10 6.81 -3.60
C ILE A 113 1.31 6.30 -3.46
N PHE A 114 1.73 5.96 -2.24
CA PHE A 114 3.05 5.41 -2.04
C PHE A 114 3.04 4.13 -1.19
N SER A 115 4.13 3.38 -1.34
CA SER A 115 4.40 2.13 -0.65
C SER A 115 5.88 2.06 -0.31
N ILE A 116 6.20 1.53 0.87
CA ILE A 116 7.57 1.18 1.25
C ILE A 116 7.64 -0.33 1.48
N THR A 117 8.66 -0.99 0.96
CA THR A 117 8.81 -2.45 1.10
C THR A 117 10.25 -2.90 0.93
N THR A 118 10.60 -4.02 1.56
CA THR A 118 11.81 -4.79 1.26
C THR A 118 11.53 -6.05 0.42
N GLY A 119 10.25 -6.38 0.21
CA GLY A 119 9.83 -7.64 -0.40
C GLY A 119 9.66 -7.55 -1.91
N ALA A 120 10.40 -8.38 -2.66
CA ALA A 120 10.37 -8.43 -4.12
C ALA A 120 8.97 -8.67 -4.70
N ALA A 121 8.15 -9.53 -4.07
CA ALA A 121 6.78 -9.78 -4.51
C ALA A 121 5.91 -8.51 -4.45
N VAL A 122 6.05 -7.71 -3.39
CA VAL A 122 5.33 -6.45 -3.23
C VAL A 122 5.88 -5.39 -4.19
N MET A 123 7.19 -5.37 -4.45
CA MET A 123 7.77 -4.49 -5.47
C MET A 123 7.21 -4.79 -6.85
N LYS A 124 7.27 -6.06 -7.29
CA LYS A 124 6.71 -6.49 -8.59
C LYS A 124 5.24 -6.12 -8.73
N MET A 125 4.45 -6.38 -7.69
CA MET A 125 3.03 -6.00 -7.68
C MET A 125 2.83 -4.48 -7.79
N ASN A 126 3.63 -3.67 -7.10
CA ASN A 126 3.53 -2.21 -7.24
C ASN A 126 3.90 -1.76 -8.67
N TYR A 127 4.93 -2.34 -9.30
CA TYR A 127 5.26 -2.07 -10.71
C TYR A 127 4.11 -2.39 -11.67
N GLU A 128 3.44 -3.53 -11.49
CA GLU A 128 2.25 -3.90 -12.30
C GLU A 128 1.10 -2.87 -12.19
N PHE A 129 1.06 -2.08 -11.10
CA PHE A 129 0.08 -1.02 -10.88
C PHE A 129 0.58 0.38 -11.30
N GLY A 130 1.74 0.49 -11.94
CA GLY A 130 2.31 1.76 -12.40
C GLY A 130 3.11 2.53 -11.34
N PHE A 131 3.46 1.90 -10.21
CA PHE A 131 4.34 2.54 -9.24
C PHE A 131 5.79 2.50 -9.75
N ARG A 132 6.50 3.62 -9.63
CA ARG A 132 7.93 3.74 -9.92
C ARG A 132 8.75 3.87 -8.62
N PRO A 133 10.02 3.41 -8.59
CA PRO A 133 10.88 3.61 -7.44
C PRO A 133 11.24 5.09 -7.29
N VAL A 134 11.28 5.56 -6.04
CA VAL A 134 11.63 6.95 -5.70
C VAL A 134 12.46 7.03 -4.42
N PRO A 135 13.31 8.05 -4.26
CA PRO A 135 13.88 8.39 -2.95
C PRO A 135 12.79 8.78 -1.95
N PHE A 136 13.04 8.64 -0.64
CA PHE A 136 12.04 8.98 0.38
C PHE A 136 11.71 10.47 0.41
N THR A 137 12.59 11.32 -0.11
CA THR A 137 12.35 12.77 -0.27
C THR A 137 11.20 13.09 -1.23
N GLU A 138 10.77 12.16 -2.09
CA GLU A 138 9.58 12.30 -2.94
C GLU A 138 8.29 11.75 -2.28
N LEU A 139 8.41 11.14 -1.09
CA LEU A 139 7.28 10.61 -0.32
C LEU A 139 6.72 11.71 0.60
N THR A 140 6.43 11.38 1.85
CA THR A 140 5.96 12.33 2.86
C THR A 140 7.09 12.71 3.81
N ASP A 141 7.11 13.96 4.23
CA ASP A 141 7.95 14.51 5.30
C ASP A 141 7.27 14.47 6.68
N ASP A 142 6.04 13.91 6.76
CA ASP A 142 5.25 13.86 7.98
C ASP A 142 5.90 12.94 9.04
N PRO A 143 6.34 13.49 10.19
CA PRO A 143 6.97 12.69 11.24
C PRO A 143 6.07 11.58 11.79
N GLU A 144 4.74 11.77 11.81
CA GLU A 144 3.80 10.76 12.30
C GLU A 144 3.77 9.52 11.41
N PHE A 145 3.97 9.67 10.10
CA PHE A 145 4.13 8.52 9.21
C PHE A 145 5.37 7.70 9.61
N TRP A 146 6.50 8.38 9.83
CA TRP A 146 7.78 7.73 10.13
C TRP A 146 7.82 7.08 11.51
N LYS A 147 7.01 7.54 12.48
CA LYS A 147 6.78 6.82 13.75
C LYS A 147 6.27 5.39 13.53
N GLY A 148 5.55 5.14 12.43
CA GLY A 148 5.12 3.81 12.03
C GLY A 148 6.28 2.81 11.83
N CYS A 149 7.51 3.31 11.62
CA CYS A 149 8.73 2.53 11.46
C CYS A 149 9.51 2.32 12.78
N GLU A 150 9.13 2.94 13.90
CA GLU A 150 9.88 2.85 15.19
C GLU A 150 10.09 1.41 15.67
N GLY A 151 9.10 0.55 15.45
CA GLY A 151 9.21 -0.88 15.78
C GLY A 151 10.12 -1.68 14.84
N CYS A 152 10.73 -1.05 13.84
CA CYS A 152 11.62 -1.70 12.89
C CYS A 152 13.05 -1.81 13.38
N ARG A 153 13.63 -2.99 13.21
CA ARG A 153 15.04 -3.23 13.55
C ARG A 153 16.01 -2.35 12.75
N HIS A 154 15.54 -1.76 11.63
CA HIS A 154 16.30 -0.86 10.78
C HIS A 154 15.94 0.62 11.03
N PHE A 155 15.13 0.93 12.06
CA PHE A 155 14.69 2.28 12.34
C PHE A 155 15.84 3.26 12.60
N GLU A 156 16.92 2.80 13.25
CA GLU A 156 18.10 3.64 13.47
C GLU A 156 18.79 4.05 12.16
N ILE A 157 18.73 3.22 11.11
CA ILE A 157 19.23 3.61 9.77
C ILE A 157 18.38 4.78 9.25
N LEU A 158 17.05 4.66 9.33
CA LEU A 158 16.14 5.71 8.89
C LEU A 158 16.41 7.03 9.63
N LYS A 159 16.58 6.99 10.95
CA LYS A 159 16.88 8.17 11.78
C LYS A 159 18.24 8.79 11.45
N ASN A 160 19.29 7.97 11.32
CA ASN A 160 20.64 8.47 11.02
C ASN A 160 20.76 9.10 9.62
N HIS A 161 19.79 8.84 8.74
CA HIS A 161 19.69 9.44 7.40
C HIS A 161 18.56 10.48 7.31
N ASP A 162 18.17 11.10 8.42
CA ASP A 162 17.14 12.16 8.48
C ASP A 162 15.81 11.77 7.81
N TYR A 163 15.42 10.50 7.91
CA TYR A 163 14.21 9.94 7.28
C TYR A 163 14.20 9.97 5.74
N LYS A 164 15.36 10.19 5.10
CA LYS A 164 15.50 10.29 3.63
C LYS A 164 15.89 8.98 2.96
N MET A 165 16.28 7.96 3.73
CA MET A 165 16.69 6.67 3.21
C MET A 165 16.54 5.56 4.26
N CYS A 166 16.24 4.34 3.83
CA CYS A 166 16.30 3.13 4.64
C CYS A 166 16.57 1.92 3.73
N ILE A 167 16.62 0.71 4.29
CA ILE A 167 16.70 -0.55 3.54
C ILE A 167 15.44 -0.77 2.68
N CYS A 168 14.30 -0.19 3.06
CA CYS A 168 13.07 -0.26 2.27
C CYS A 168 13.20 0.56 0.97
N THR A 169 12.67 0.02 -0.12
CA THR A 169 12.49 0.76 -1.37
C THR A 169 11.20 1.58 -1.29
N GLY A 170 11.30 2.87 -1.61
CA GLY A 170 10.16 3.76 -1.80
C GLY A 170 9.59 3.61 -3.19
N LEU A 171 8.27 3.47 -3.29
CA LEU A 171 7.54 3.31 -4.55
C LEU A 171 6.40 4.31 -4.57
N LEU A 172 6.25 5.05 -5.67
CA LEU A 172 5.27 6.11 -5.84
C LEU A 172 4.45 5.87 -7.10
N TYR A 173 3.15 6.04 -6.95
CA TYR A 173 2.20 6.20 -8.04
C TYR A 173 1.73 7.66 -8.03
N ASP A 174 2.05 8.39 -9.08
CA ASP A 174 1.51 9.72 -9.32
C ASP A 174 0.35 9.61 -10.32
N PRO A 175 -0.89 9.98 -9.95
CA PRO A 175 -1.99 9.98 -10.91
C PRO A 175 -1.69 10.84 -12.13
N LYS A 176 -0.92 11.92 -11.99
CA LYS A 176 -0.60 12.85 -13.09
C LYS A 176 0.29 12.22 -14.17
N GLU A 177 1.09 11.22 -13.79
CA GLU A 177 1.93 10.45 -14.73
C GLU A 177 1.10 9.46 -15.57
N HIS A 178 -0.18 9.26 -15.21
CA HIS A 178 -1.07 8.27 -15.81
C HIS A 178 -2.32 8.91 -16.43
N LEU A 179 -2.30 10.24 -16.65
CA LEU A 179 -3.42 10.99 -17.23
C LEU A 179 -3.52 10.87 -18.78
N THR A 180 -2.53 10.25 -19.44
CA THR A 180 -2.52 10.08 -20.90
C THR A 180 -2.58 8.61 -21.30
N ILE A 181 -3.69 8.24 -21.96
CA ILE A 181 -3.76 7.03 -22.78
C ILE A 181 -2.97 7.32 -24.05
N HIS A 182 -1.77 6.77 -24.18
CA HIS A 182 -1.14 6.69 -25.50
C HIS A 182 -1.89 5.63 -26.30
N HIS A 183 -2.66 6.06 -27.28
CA HIS A 183 -3.18 5.15 -28.29
C HIS A 183 -1.99 4.61 -29.09
N PRO A 184 -1.87 3.27 -29.29
CA PRO A 184 -0.78 2.67 -30.06
C PRO A 184 -0.64 3.20 -31.49
N ASP A 185 -1.69 3.83 -32.01
CA ASP A 185 -1.80 4.34 -33.38
C ASP A 185 -1.52 5.85 -33.52
N GLU A 186 -1.18 6.55 -32.44
CA GLU A 186 -0.69 7.93 -32.55
C GLU A 186 0.78 7.90 -32.95
N THR A 187 1.03 7.65 -34.24
CA THR A 187 2.28 8.04 -34.88
C THR A 187 2.44 9.54 -34.66
N THR A 188 3.46 9.92 -33.89
CA THR A 188 3.97 11.29 -33.89
C THR A 188 4.35 11.62 -35.33
N ASP A 189 3.47 12.33 -36.01
CA ASP A 189 3.75 12.92 -37.31
C ASP A 189 4.75 14.06 -37.06
N SER A 190 6.03 13.70 -36.96
CA SER A 190 7.13 14.64 -37.11
C SER A 190 7.32 14.86 -38.61
N SER A 191 6.35 15.50 -39.25
CA SER A 191 6.50 16.09 -40.57
C SER A 191 6.52 17.61 -40.43
N ASP A 192 7.62 18.16 -40.93
CA ASP A 192 7.75 19.48 -41.51
C ASP A 192 7.62 20.71 -40.61
N ASN A 193 8.79 21.20 -40.17
CA ASN A 193 9.19 22.53 -40.64
C ASN A 193 10.73 22.68 -40.68
N HIS A 194 11.34 22.17 -41.74
CA HIS A 194 12.60 22.71 -42.26
C HIS A 194 12.25 23.62 -43.44
N GLY A 195 12.58 24.91 -43.32
CA GLY A 195 12.83 25.79 -44.45
C GLY A 195 11.72 26.78 -44.80
N GLN A 196 11.84 27.98 -44.24
CA GLN A 196 12.24 29.18 -45.00
C GLN A 196 12.81 30.23 -44.05
#